data_AF-A0A9J6BDN0-F1
#
_entry.id   AF-A0A9J6BDN0-F1
#
_cell.length_a   1.000
_cell.length_b   1.000
_cell.length_c   1.000
_cell.angle_alpha   90.00
_cell.angle_beta   90.00
_cell.angle_gamma   90.00
#
_symmetry.space_group_name_H-M   'P 1'
#
loop_
_entity.id
_entity.type
_entity.pdbx_description
1 polymer ?
#
loop_
_entity_poly.entity_id
_entity_poly.type
_entity_poly.pdbx_seq_one_letter_code
_entity_poly.pdbx_strand_id
1 'polypeptide(L)'
;MKLLIIFCFVSFSSSIIIECEFKKDNWKIIDEIYLCGLKNWPSITLPGTLITSATGTYQPSTNHYNVQAFESIDRQIYYIPHGLVQIFPNLIALTIWNGRIKEIHQNDFQQFPNLIYLNLGMNDIEILENDLFKFNYHLEFIRFFVNKIKEIHPSIFDNLNNLQWLDLEYNQCVNKEMKNRLNVLKFIDELKEICQE
;
A
#
# COMPACT_ATOMS: atom_id res chain seq x y z
N MET A 1 -2.19 -30.30 32.64
CA MET A 1 -2.99 -30.38 31.39
C MET A 1 -3.20 -28.94 30.91
N LYS A 2 -2.38 -28.45 29.97
CA LYS A 2 -2.49 -27.06 29.46
C LYS A 2 -3.70 -27.02 28.53
N LEU A 3 -4.71 -26.21 28.86
CA LEU A 3 -5.79 -25.87 27.96
C LEU A 3 -5.18 -25.07 26.80
N LEU A 4 -5.13 -25.65 25.60
CA LEU A 4 -5.01 -24.88 24.37
C LEU A 4 -6.35 -24.17 24.17
N ILE A 5 -6.40 -22.87 24.48
CA ILE A 5 -7.46 -22.00 23.96
C ILE A 5 -7.16 -21.82 22.48
N ILE A 6 -7.85 -22.60 21.65
CA ILE A 6 -7.97 -22.31 20.23
C ILE A 6 -8.89 -21.09 20.17
N PHE A 7 -8.31 -19.90 20.04
CA PHE A 7 -9.07 -18.71 19.62
C PHE A 7 -9.53 -18.98 18.19
N CYS A 8 -10.73 -19.52 18.06
CA CYS A 8 -11.45 -19.51 16.81
C CYS A 8 -11.85 -18.05 16.58
N PHE A 9 -10.97 -17.27 15.92
CA PHE A 9 -11.33 -15.96 15.40
C PHE A 9 -12.35 -16.19 14.30
N VAL A 10 -13.64 -16.12 14.66
CA VAL A 10 -14.70 -15.96 13.68
C VAL A 10 -14.47 -14.58 13.06
N SER A 11 -13.77 -14.52 11.92
CA SER A 11 -13.56 -13.28 11.19
C SER A 11 -14.90 -12.85 10.61
N PHE A 12 -15.58 -11.91 11.26
CA PHE A 12 -16.68 -11.20 10.64
C PHE A 12 -16.08 -10.25 9.60
N SER A 13 -15.95 -10.70 8.36
CA SER A 13 -15.57 -9.81 7.26
C SER A 13 -16.78 -8.91 6.98
N SER A 14 -16.67 -7.63 7.34
CA SER A 14 -17.65 -6.66 6.85
C SER A 14 -17.47 -6.49 5.34
N SER A 15 -18.57 -6.45 4.59
CA SER A 15 -18.53 -6.20 3.16
C SER A 15 -19.02 -4.80 2.85
N ILE A 16 -18.36 -4.14 1.91
CA ILE A 16 -18.69 -2.76 1.52
C ILE A 16 -18.71 -2.63 0.00
N ILE A 17 -19.49 -1.65 -0.46
CA ILE A 17 -19.48 -1.17 -1.83
C ILE A 17 -18.80 0.19 -1.83
N ILE A 18 -17.82 0.38 -2.71
CA ILE A 18 -17.14 1.65 -2.88
C ILE A 18 -17.73 2.44 -4.03
N GLU A 19 -17.63 3.77 -3.96
CA GLU A 19 -17.94 4.65 -5.10
C GLU A 19 -16.66 5.26 -5.63
N CYS A 20 -16.42 5.12 -6.94
CA CYS A 20 -15.23 5.58 -7.63
C CYS A 20 -15.52 6.79 -8.53
N GLU A 21 -14.57 7.71 -8.55
CA GLU A 21 -14.24 8.56 -9.68
C GLU A 21 -13.28 7.81 -10.59
N PHE A 22 -13.76 7.39 -11.75
CA PHE A 22 -12.90 6.79 -12.75
C PHE A 22 -12.31 7.87 -13.66
N LYS A 23 -10.98 7.95 -13.69
CA LYS A 23 -10.28 8.96 -14.49
C LYS A 23 -8.89 8.49 -14.90
N LYS A 24 -8.39 9.11 -15.96
CA LYS A 24 -6.97 9.07 -16.29
C LYS A 24 -6.23 10.09 -15.44
N ASP A 25 -5.05 9.71 -14.98
CA ASP A 25 -4.12 10.59 -14.31
C ASP A 25 -2.70 10.32 -14.82
N ASN A 26 -1.80 11.27 -14.65
CA ASN A 26 -0.40 11.11 -15.06
C ASN A 26 0.48 11.05 -13.82
N TRP A 27 0.86 9.84 -13.45
CA TRP A 27 1.77 9.60 -12.37
C TRP A 27 3.17 9.59 -12.95
N LYS A 28 4.02 10.55 -12.57
CA LYS A 28 5.40 10.71 -13.08
C LYS A 28 6.24 9.43 -13.16
N ILE A 29 5.86 8.42 -12.39
CA ILE A 29 6.55 7.13 -12.25
C ILE A 29 5.97 6.05 -13.18
N ILE A 30 4.67 6.06 -13.47
CA ILE A 30 3.95 5.00 -14.22
C ILE A 30 3.34 5.57 -15.52
N ASP A 31 3.57 6.85 -15.83
CA ASP A 31 2.94 7.63 -16.89
C ASP A 31 1.40 7.70 -16.75
N GLU A 32 0.68 7.60 -17.86
CA GLU A 32 -0.78 7.64 -17.89
C GLU A 32 -1.36 6.37 -17.25
N ILE A 33 -2.13 6.55 -16.18
CA ILE A 33 -2.80 5.47 -15.46
C ILE A 33 -4.30 5.73 -15.40
N TYR A 34 -5.10 4.68 -15.61
CA TYR A 34 -6.53 4.76 -15.40
C TYR A 34 -6.88 4.24 -14.01
N LEU A 35 -7.49 5.09 -13.18
CA LEU A 35 -7.64 4.83 -11.75
C LEU A 35 -9.11 4.84 -11.30
N CYS A 36 -9.40 4.08 -10.25
CA CYS A 36 -10.50 4.37 -9.33
C CYS A 36 -9.92 5.27 -8.24
N GLY A 37 -10.26 6.55 -8.28
CA GLY A 37 -10.11 7.44 -7.13
C GLY A 37 -11.38 7.28 -6.35
N LEU A 38 -11.32 6.90 -5.09
CA LEU A 38 -12.53 6.81 -4.27
C LEU A 38 -13.27 8.18 -4.36
N LYS A 39 -14.62 8.25 -4.28
CA LYS A 39 -15.37 9.52 -4.00
C LYS A 39 -15.94 9.67 -2.59
N ASN A 40 -16.56 8.61 -2.08
CA ASN A 40 -17.24 8.59 -0.78
C ASN A 40 -16.58 7.57 0.13
N TRP A 41 -16.18 8.01 1.32
CA TRP A 41 -15.28 7.29 2.21
C TRP A 41 -16.08 6.32 3.07
N PRO A 42 -16.11 5.01 2.76
CA PRO A 42 -16.61 4.06 3.74
C PRO A 42 -15.61 4.03 4.88
N SER A 43 -16.08 4.07 6.12
CA SER A 43 -15.21 3.89 7.27
C SER A 43 -14.68 2.44 7.27
N ILE A 44 -13.47 2.23 6.74
CA ILE A 44 -12.79 0.93 6.75
C ILE A 44 -12.13 0.76 8.12
N THR A 45 -12.95 0.46 9.12
CA THR A 45 -12.58 0.42 10.54
C THR A 45 -12.40 -0.99 11.08
N LEU A 46 -12.67 -2.01 10.26
CA LEU A 46 -12.51 -3.42 10.63
C LEU A 46 -11.42 -4.08 9.76
N PRO A 47 -10.51 -4.87 10.37
CA PRO A 47 -9.56 -5.69 9.62
C PRO A 47 -10.28 -6.64 8.68
N GLY A 48 -9.72 -6.89 7.50
CA GLY A 48 -10.28 -7.83 6.52
C GLY A 48 -11.62 -7.38 5.92
N THR A 49 -11.93 -6.08 5.95
CA THR A 49 -13.10 -5.53 5.26
C THR A 49 -12.99 -5.83 3.77
N LEU A 50 -14.01 -6.48 3.22
CA LEU A 50 -14.06 -6.96 1.85
C LEU A 50 -14.85 -5.99 0.98
N ILE A 51 -14.19 -5.38 -0.01
CA ILE A 51 -14.87 -4.65 -1.07
C ILE A 51 -15.44 -5.67 -2.05
N THR A 52 -16.75 -5.67 -2.22
CA THR A 52 -17.45 -6.65 -3.07
C THR A 52 -17.89 -6.06 -4.40
N SER A 53 -17.99 -4.74 -4.50
CA SER A 53 -18.36 -4.04 -5.72
C SER A 53 -17.89 -2.58 -5.70
N ALA A 54 -17.77 -2.01 -6.90
CA ALA A 54 -17.48 -0.60 -7.12
C ALA A 54 -18.54 0.04 -8.02
N THR A 55 -19.06 1.20 -7.62
CA THR A 55 -19.97 2.03 -8.41
C THR A 55 -19.25 3.25 -8.96
N GLY A 56 -19.87 3.94 -9.92
CA GLY A 56 -19.31 5.11 -10.58
C GLY A 56 -19.50 5.04 -12.09
N THR A 57 -19.18 6.14 -12.78
CA THR A 57 -19.28 6.23 -14.23
C THR A 57 -17.89 6.14 -14.85
N TYR A 58 -17.66 5.11 -15.66
CA TYR A 58 -16.45 4.96 -16.45
C TYR A 58 -16.36 6.02 -17.55
N GLN A 59 -15.15 6.45 -17.89
CA GLN A 59 -14.89 7.22 -19.09
C GLN A 59 -15.24 6.43 -20.38
N PRO A 60 -15.50 7.09 -21.52
CA PRO A 60 -15.84 6.41 -22.76
C PRO A 60 -14.81 5.33 -23.15
N SER A 61 -15.31 4.19 -23.62
CA SER A 61 -14.49 3.02 -24.02
C SER A 61 -13.61 2.42 -22.91
N THR A 62 -13.94 2.66 -21.63
CA THR A 62 -13.28 2.04 -20.49
C THR A 62 -14.26 1.26 -19.61
N ASN A 63 -13.74 0.36 -18.78
CA ASN A 63 -14.46 -0.42 -17.78
C ASN A 63 -13.52 -0.86 -16.64
N HIS A 64 -13.99 -1.74 -15.75
CA HIS A 64 -13.21 -2.22 -14.60
C HIS A 64 -11.90 -2.94 -14.97
N TYR A 65 -11.80 -3.58 -16.14
CA TYR A 65 -10.54 -4.17 -16.62
C TYR A 65 -9.49 -3.13 -16.98
N ASN A 66 -9.89 -1.88 -17.25
CA ASN A 66 -8.95 -0.81 -17.54
C ASN A 66 -8.36 -0.20 -16.27
N VAL A 67 -8.94 -0.45 -15.09
CA VAL A 67 -8.48 0.15 -13.84
C VAL A 67 -7.15 -0.48 -13.42
N GLN A 68 -6.14 0.37 -13.32
CA GLN A 68 -4.76 0.03 -12.99
C GLN A 68 -4.33 0.58 -11.62
N ALA A 69 -5.00 1.63 -11.13
CA ALA A 69 -4.72 2.21 -9.82
C ALA A 69 -5.99 2.27 -8.95
N PHE A 70 -5.80 2.04 -7.66
CA PHE A 70 -6.73 2.45 -6.61
C PHE A 70 -6.10 3.57 -5.79
N GLU A 71 -6.83 4.67 -5.64
CA GLU A 71 -6.40 5.83 -4.87
C GLU A 71 -7.45 6.18 -3.81
N SER A 72 -6.99 6.34 -2.57
CA SER A 72 -7.76 6.93 -1.48
C SER A 72 -6.95 7.97 -0.72
N ILE A 73 -7.62 9.06 -0.35
CA ILE A 73 -7.09 10.18 0.43
C ILE A 73 -8.06 10.41 1.60
N ASP A 74 -8.00 9.54 2.61
CA ASP A 74 -8.99 9.52 3.70
C ASP A 74 -8.38 9.23 5.06
N ARG A 75 -8.71 10.09 6.04
CA ARG A 75 -8.40 9.94 7.47
C ARG A 75 -9.21 8.87 8.20
N GLN A 76 -10.15 8.18 7.56
CA GLN A 76 -10.96 7.11 8.16
C GLN A 76 -10.66 5.71 7.62
N ILE A 77 -9.57 5.53 6.88
CA ILE A 77 -9.07 4.20 6.53
C ILE A 77 -8.05 3.75 7.59
N TYR A 78 -8.40 2.70 8.32
CA TYR A 78 -7.58 2.12 9.37
C TYR A 78 -6.90 0.81 8.95
N TYR A 79 -7.37 0.18 7.87
CA TYR A 79 -6.88 -1.10 7.36
C TYR A 79 -6.86 -1.10 5.83
N ILE A 80 -5.97 -1.91 5.25
CA ILE A 80 -5.98 -2.17 3.80
C ILE A 80 -7.25 -2.96 3.46
N PRO A 81 -8.08 -2.51 2.50
CA PRO A 81 -9.24 -3.28 2.08
C PRO A 81 -8.83 -4.51 1.28
N HIS A 82 -9.64 -5.56 1.40
CA HIS A 82 -9.52 -6.79 0.60
C HIS A 82 -10.54 -6.75 -0.54
N GLY A 83 -10.36 -7.58 -1.56
CA GLY A 83 -11.36 -7.71 -2.64
C GLY A 83 -11.10 -6.82 -3.87
N LEU A 84 -10.11 -5.92 -3.79
CA LEU A 84 -9.87 -4.95 -4.85
C LEU A 84 -9.48 -5.61 -6.17
N VAL A 85 -8.65 -6.65 -6.14
CA VAL A 85 -8.22 -7.35 -7.37
C VAL A 85 -9.31 -8.23 -8.00
N GLN A 86 -10.34 -8.60 -7.23
CA GLN A 86 -11.50 -9.29 -7.77
C GLN A 86 -12.37 -8.32 -8.59
N ILE A 87 -12.33 -7.03 -8.29
CA ILE A 87 -13.07 -5.98 -9.00
C ILE A 87 -12.22 -5.38 -10.13
N PHE A 88 -10.95 -5.08 -9.83
CA PHE A 88 -9.98 -4.45 -10.73
C PHE A 88 -8.81 -5.42 -10.98
N PRO A 89 -8.95 -6.37 -11.92
CA PRO A 89 -7.99 -7.48 -12.07
C PRO A 89 -6.62 -7.06 -12.61
N ASN A 90 -6.50 -5.85 -13.19
CA ASN A 90 -5.26 -5.32 -13.77
C ASN A 90 -4.62 -4.24 -12.88
N LEU A 91 -4.94 -4.24 -11.58
CA LEU A 91 -4.41 -3.28 -10.63
C LEU A 91 -2.90 -3.50 -10.39
N ILE A 92 -2.12 -2.44 -10.63
CA ILE A 92 -0.66 -2.39 -10.49
C ILE A 92 -0.23 -1.32 -9.49
N ALA A 93 -1.15 -0.46 -9.04
CA ALA A 93 -0.83 0.66 -8.19
C ALA A 93 -1.86 0.83 -7.06
N LEU A 94 -1.36 0.99 -5.83
CA LEU A 94 -2.16 1.20 -4.63
C LEU A 94 -1.66 2.44 -3.89
N THR A 95 -2.53 3.45 -3.77
CA THR A 95 -2.31 4.64 -2.95
C THR A 95 -3.39 4.72 -1.87
N ILE A 96 -2.98 4.66 -0.61
CA ILE A 96 -3.83 5.03 0.53
C ILE A 96 -3.06 6.05 1.35
N TRP A 97 -3.32 7.32 1.04
CA TRP A 97 -2.59 8.44 1.60
C TRP A 97 -3.43 9.16 2.66
N ASN A 98 -2.77 9.71 3.68
CA ASN A 98 -3.42 10.50 4.74
C ASN A 98 -4.49 9.70 5.52
N GLY A 99 -4.25 8.41 5.72
CA GLY A 99 -5.07 7.52 6.53
C GLY A 99 -4.65 7.40 7.97
N ARG A 100 -5.16 6.35 8.63
CA ARG A 100 -4.92 6.02 10.03
C ARG A 100 -4.45 4.57 10.18
N ILE A 101 -3.87 4.02 9.11
CA ILE A 101 -3.36 2.66 9.10
C ILE A 101 -2.20 2.59 10.09
N LYS A 102 -2.30 1.67 11.06
CA LYS A 102 -1.27 1.45 12.09
C LYS A 102 -0.50 0.17 11.89
N GLU A 103 -1.18 -0.83 11.33
CA GLU A 103 -0.69 -2.18 11.15
C GLU A 103 -0.97 -2.60 9.71
N ILE A 104 0.01 -3.26 9.12
CA ILE A 104 -0.08 -3.87 7.80
C ILE A 104 0.59 -5.24 7.87
N HIS A 105 -0.03 -6.22 7.22
CA HIS A 105 0.41 -7.60 7.27
C HIS A 105 0.66 -8.14 5.87
N GLN A 106 1.44 -9.23 5.76
CA GLN A 106 1.66 -9.91 4.48
C GLN A 106 0.35 -10.20 3.72
N ASN A 107 -0.70 -10.62 4.43
CA ASN A 107 -1.99 -10.97 3.83
C ASN A 107 -2.69 -9.77 3.16
N ASP A 108 -2.43 -8.55 3.62
CA ASP A 108 -3.01 -7.34 3.03
C ASP A 108 -2.47 -7.11 1.62
N PHE A 109 -1.22 -7.48 1.37
CA PHE A 109 -0.56 -7.30 0.08
C PHE A 109 -0.53 -8.56 -0.79
N GLN A 110 -0.76 -9.74 -0.21
CA GLN A 110 -0.82 -11.00 -0.97
C GLN A 110 -1.85 -10.95 -2.11
N GLN A 111 -2.93 -10.18 -1.96
CA GLN A 111 -3.93 -10.00 -3.01
C GLN A 111 -3.42 -9.23 -4.23
N PHE A 112 -2.29 -8.50 -4.16
CA PHE A 112 -1.75 -7.67 -5.24
C PHE A 112 -0.45 -8.24 -5.85
N PRO A 113 -0.48 -9.40 -6.53
CA PRO A 113 0.73 -10.05 -7.04
C PRO A 113 1.44 -9.24 -8.14
N ASN A 114 0.71 -8.35 -8.82
CA ASN A 114 1.21 -7.51 -9.91
C ASN A 114 1.48 -6.06 -9.47
N LEU A 115 1.53 -5.79 -8.16
CA LEU A 115 1.73 -4.44 -7.65
C LEU A 115 3.14 -3.94 -8.00
N ILE A 116 3.21 -2.81 -8.69
CA ILE A 116 4.42 -2.08 -9.09
C ILE A 116 4.66 -0.90 -8.16
N TYR A 117 3.58 -0.21 -7.78
CA TYR A 117 3.64 1.01 -6.97
C TYR A 117 2.78 0.91 -5.71
N LEU A 118 3.40 1.15 -4.56
CA LEU A 118 2.73 1.20 -3.27
C LEU A 118 3.02 2.54 -2.57
N ASN A 119 1.97 3.27 -2.25
CA ASN A 119 2.06 4.47 -1.43
C ASN A 119 1.12 4.40 -0.23
N LEU A 120 1.71 4.28 0.95
CA LEU A 120 1.04 4.33 2.25
C LEU A 120 1.60 5.47 3.11
N GLY A 121 2.06 6.55 2.47
CA GLY A 121 2.56 7.73 3.16
C GLY A 121 1.48 8.45 3.96
N MET A 122 1.90 9.19 4.99
CA MET A 122 1.01 9.91 5.90
C MET A 122 -0.03 9.00 6.58
N ASN A 123 0.42 7.84 7.05
CA ASN A 123 -0.36 6.96 7.93
C ASN A 123 0.29 6.93 9.34
N ASP A 124 -0.13 5.99 10.18
CA ASP A 124 0.35 5.81 11.55
C ASP A 124 1.14 4.49 11.71
N ILE A 125 1.75 3.97 10.63
CA ILE A 125 2.38 2.64 10.61
C ILE A 125 3.61 2.61 11.51
N GLU A 126 3.70 1.64 12.43
CA GLU A 126 4.81 1.53 13.39
C GLU A 126 5.77 0.37 13.11
N ILE A 127 5.26 -0.74 12.57
CA ILE A 127 5.99 -1.99 12.40
C ILE A 127 5.77 -2.50 10.98
N LEU A 128 6.85 -2.98 10.35
CA LEU A 128 6.80 -3.71 9.09
C LEU A 128 7.22 -5.16 9.33
N GLU A 129 6.36 -6.12 8.98
CA GLU A 129 6.68 -7.54 9.07
C GLU A 129 7.83 -7.92 8.13
N ASN A 130 8.69 -8.86 8.54
CA ASN A 130 9.87 -9.25 7.75
C ASN A 130 9.53 -9.88 6.40
N ASP A 131 8.32 -10.41 6.25
CA ASP A 131 7.82 -11.08 5.05
C ASP A 131 6.62 -10.33 4.43
N LEU A 132 6.46 -9.04 4.76
CA LEU A 132 5.38 -8.18 4.28
C LEU A 132 5.17 -8.25 2.75
N PHE A 133 6.27 -8.25 1.99
CA PHE A 133 6.26 -8.24 0.53
C PHE A 133 6.64 -9.58 -0.10
N LYS A 134 6.46 -10.69 0.62
CA LYS A 134 6.83 -12.03 0.13
C LYS A 134 6.20 -12.38 -1.21
N PHE A 135 5.04 -11.81 -1.57
CA PHE A 135 4.33 -12.14 -2.81
C PHE A 135 4.34 -11.00 -3.84
N ASN A 136 5.04 -9.90 -3.58
CA ASN A 136 4.96 -8.65 -4.37
C ASN A 136 6.26 -8.36 -5.12
N TYR A 137 6.77 -9.36 -5.85
CA TYR A 137 8.08 -9.33 -6.54
C TYR A 137 8.19 -8.26 -7.65
N HIS A 138 7.07 -7.72 -8.10
CA HIS A 138 6.99 -6.67 -9.12
C HIS A 138 7.10 -5.25 -8.55
N LEU A 139 7.20 -5.08 -7.22
CA LEU A 139 7.30 -3.76 -6.63
C LEU A 139 8.59 -3.06 -7.06
N GLU A 140 8.40 -1.87 -7.63
CA GLU A 140 9.48 -0.98 -8.06
C GLU A 140 9.53 0.29 -7.20
N PHE A 141 8.39 0.72 -6.66
CA PHE A 141 8.27 1.97 -5.91
C PHE A 141 7.47 1.76 -4.63
N ILE A 142 8.10 2.05 -3.49
CA ILE A 142 7.47 1.95 -2.17
C ILE A 142 7.62 3.29 -1.45
N ARG A 143 6.49 3.80 -0.95
CA ARG A 143 6.45 5.03 -0.16
C ARG A 143 5.76 4.81 1.18
N PHE A 144 6.51 5.04 2.24
CA PHE A 144 6.06 5.05 3.63
C PHE A 144 6.41 6.35 4.35
N PHE A 145 6.65 7.45 3.62
CA PHE A 145 6.97 8.73 4.23
C PHE A 145 5.93 9.20 5.26
N VAL A 146 6.37 9.91 6.29
CA VAL A 146 5.50 10.45 7.35
C VAL A 146 4.65 9.33 7.97
N ASN A 147 5.33 8.30 8.47
CA ASN A 147 4.75 7.25 9.32
C ASN A 147 5.47 7.25 10.68
N LYS A 148 5.33 6.18 11.45
CA LYS A 148 5.94 6.02 12.79
C LYS A 148 6.85 4.81 12.86
N ILE A 149 7.42 4.37 11.73
CA ILE A 149 8.16 3.12 11.64
C ILE A 149 9.41 3.19 12.53
N LYS A 150 9.50 2.22 13.46
CA LYS A 150 10.53 2.15 14.52
C LYS A 150 11.68 1.20 14.20
N GLU A 151 11.50 0.33 13.25
CA GLU A 151 12.55 -0.59 12.81
C GLU A 151 12.15 -1.17 11.48
N ILE A 152 13.17 -1.53 10.70
CA ILE A 152 12.98 -2.24 9.45
C ILE A 152 14.03 -3.33 9.41
N HIS A 153 13.56 -4.56 9.32
CA HIS A 153 14.43 -5.69 9.17
C HIS A 153 14.99 -5.72 7.74
N PRO A 154 16.30 -5.94 7.53
CA PRO A 154 16.90 -5.92 6.20
C PRO A 154 16.25 -6.87 5.18
N SER A 155 15.68 -7.99 5.66
CA SER A 155 15.11 -9.03 4.80
C SER A 155 13.79 -8.66 4.14
N ILE A 156 13.11 -7.59 4.59
CA ILE A 156 11.79 -7.22 4.07
C ILE A 156 11.83 -6.91 2.56
N PHE A 157 13.00 -6.52 2.05
CA PHE A 157 13.22 -6.20 0.65
C PHE A 157 13.97 -7.28 -0.13
N ASP A 158 14.34 -8.43 0.48
CA ASP A 158 15.18 -9.44 -0.16
C ASP A 158 14.54 -10.03 -1.44
N ASN A 159 13.21 -10.00 -1.55
CA ASN A 159 12.47 -10.48 -2.72
C ASN A 159 12.15 -9.39 -3.75
N LEU A 160 12.48 -8.12 -3.47
CA LEU A 160 12.14 -6.98 -4.31
C LEU A 160 13.27 -6.63 -5.28
N ASN A 161 13.57 -7.56 -6.17
CA ASN A 161 14.67 -7.44 -7.14
C ASN A 161 14.51 -6.26 -8.11
N ASN A 162 13.27 -5.77 -8.28
CA ASN A 162 12.95 -4.65 -9.16
C ASN A 162 12.81 -3.32 -8.41
N LEU A 163 13.03 -3.28 -7.09
CA LEU A 163 12.85 -2.07 -6.30
C LEU A 163 13.81 -0.97 -6.78
N GLN A 164 13.26 0.16 -7.22
CA GLN A 164 14.01 1.32 -7.72
C GLN A 164 13.97 2.47 -6.72
N TRP A 165 12.85 2.65 -6.02
CA TRP A 165 12.65 3.75 -5.09
C TRP A 165 12.04 3.26 -3.78
N LEU A 166 12.64 3.68 -2.67
CA LEU A 166 12.11 3.49 -1.32
C LEU A 166 12.12 4.82 -0.56
N ASP A 167 10.94 5.34 -0.27
CA ASP A 167 10.75 6.58 0.49
C ASP A 167 10.32 6.25 1.93
N LEU A 168 11.21 6.57 2.88
CA LEU A 168 11.02 6.37 4.31
C LEU A 168 11.12 7.67 5.10
N GLU A 169 11.09 8.83 4.43
CA GLU A 169 11.29 10.11 5.09
C GLU A 169 10.31 10.33 6.25
N TYR A 170 10.74 11.07 7.28
CA TYR A 170 9.92 11.38 8.45
C TYR A 170 9.34 10.15 9.19
N ASN A 171 10.07 9.03 9.20
CA ASN A 171 9.86 7.94 10.14
C ASN A 171 10.82 8.03 11.34
N GLN A 172 10.56 7.24 12.39
CA GLN A 172 11.41 7.27 13.59
C GLN A 172 12.79 6.65 13.34
N CYS A 173 12.92 5.78 12.33
CA CYS A 173 14.07 4.90 12.24
C CYS A 173 14.70 4.77 10.86
N VAL A 174 16.02 4.94 10.87
CA VAL A 174 16.95 4.34 9.91
C VAL A 174 17.99 3.59 10.75
N ASN A 175 17.90 2.26 10.83
CA ASN A 175 18.97 1.45 11.44
C ASN A 175 20.27 1.65 10.62
N LYS A 176 21.42 1.66 11.29
CA LYS A 176 22.75 1.74 10.66
C LYS A 176 22.95 0.68 9.56
N GLU A 177 22.34 -0.50 9.70
CA GLU A 177 22.42 -1.58 8.70
C GLU A 177 21.70 -1.24 7.38
N MET A 178 20.59 -0.51 7.43
CA MET A 178 19.87 -0.09 6.23
C MET A 178 20.65 0.96 5.44
N LYS A 179 21.38 1.86 6.12
CA LYS A 179 22.26 2.84 5.43
C LYS A 179 23.29 2.15 4.54
N ASN A 180 23.75 0.97 4.92
CA ASN A 180 24.73 0.20 4.14
C ASN A 180 24.08 -0.57 2.98
N ARG A 181 22.84 -1.03 3.11
CA ARG A 181 22.10 -1.70 2.01
C ARG A 181 21.47 -0.72 1.01
N LEU A 182 21.14 0.50 1.43
CA LEU A 182 20.70 1.58 0.56
C LEU A 182 21.78 2.00 -0.48
N ASN A 183 23.06 1.68 -0.25
CA ASN A 183 24.11 1.89 -1.26
C ASN A 183 23.96 1.00 -2.52
N VAL A 184 23.15 -0.06 -2.46
CA VAL A 184 22.84 -0.91 -3.63
C VAL A 184 21.71 -0.28 -4.47
N LEU A 185 20.87 0.53 -3.85
CA LEU A 185 19.77 1.29 -4.46
C LEU A 185 20.17 2.77 -4.48
N LYS A 186 21.07 3.15 -5.40
CA LYS A 186 21.48 4.54 -5.68
C LYS A 186 20.31 5.49 -5.39
N PHE A 187 20.41 6.33 -4.34
CA PHE A 187 19.83 7.68 -4.21
C PHE A 187 19.81 8.15 -2.75
N ILE A 188 20.99 8.17 -2.11
CA ILE A 188 21.21 8.98 -0.88
C ILE A 188 21.90 10.31 -1.22
N ASP A 189 22.65 10.41 -2.33
CA ASP A 189 23.35 11.65 -2.66
C ASP A 189 22.40 12.80 -3.06
N GLU A 190 21.18 12.51 -3.54
CA GLU A 190 20.14 13.53 -3.76
C GLU A 190 19.44 13.99 -2.47
N LEU A 191 19.47 13.19 -1.40
CA LEU A 191 18.91 13.58 -0.10
C LEU A 191 19.79 14.59 0.65
N LYS A 192 21.00 14.89 0.16
CA LYS A 192 21.88 15.92 0.72
C LYS A 192 21.61 17.33 0.17
N GLU A 193 20.78 17.50 -0.85
CA GLU A 193 20.46 18.82 -1.41
C GLU A 193 19.11 19.40 -0.95
N ILE A 194 18.28 18.67 -0.18
CA ILE A 194 16.93 19.14 0.22
C ILE A 194 16.79 19.32 1.75
N CYS A 195 17.85 19.12 2.52
CA CYS A 195 17.87 19.41 3.96
C CYS A 195 19.03 20.35 4.35
N GLN A 196 19.16 21.46 3.64
CA GLN A 196 19.84 22.67 4.12
C GLN A 196 18.96 23.90 3.88
N GLU A 197 18.02 24.14 4.78
CA GLU A 197 17.83 25.36 5.60
C GLU A 197 16.58 25.19 6.48
#